data_AF-A0A969G047-F1
#
_entry.id   AF-A0A969G047-F1
#
_cell.length_a   1.000
_cell.length_b   1.000
_cell.length_c   1.000
_cell.angle_alpha   90.00
_cell.angle_beta   90.00
_cell.angle_gamma   90.00
#
_symmetry.space_group_name_H-M   'P 1'
#
loop_
_entity.id
_entity.type
_entity.pdbx_description
1 polymer ?
#
loop_
_entity_poly.entity_id
_entity_poly.type
_entity_poly.pdbx_seq_one_letter_code
_entity_poly.pdbx_strand_id
1 'polypeptide(L)'
;MITKPMDIAFNKHLQYQELKDFLTGHFFGLDFLLIYENVHSWDDLKPQQSIFQYMINQELSGGFKYGLDIALKSEEVLLIIEKLATNLSTYFNCSTICDASRVILKENNVFYSLLFEQGKVYLVDDYSYEETGQVTKIIELAYDYPQS
;
A
#
# COMPACT_ATOMS: atom_id res chain seq x y z
N MET A 1 -4.75 12.78 17.09
CA MET A 1 -3.41 12.17 16.98
C MET A 1 -3.32 11.79 15.52
N ILE A 2 -2.42 12.37 14.73
CA ILE A 2 -2.39 12.09 13.29
C ILE A 2 -1.84 10.67 13.13
N THR A 3 -2.70 9.71 12.78
CA THR A 3 -2.27 8.39 12.31
C THR A 3 -1.32 8.62 11.15
N LYS A 4 -0.15 7.96 11.17
CA LYS A 4 0.72 7.96 10.00
C LYS A 4 -0.09 7.46 8.80
N PRO A 5 0.01 8.09 7.62
CA PRO A 5 -0.72 7.63 6.44
C PRO A 5 -0.19 6.24 6.05
N MET A 6 -1.12 5.34 5.72
CA MET A 6 -0.78 4.00 5.23
C MET A 6 -0.15 4.10 3.84
N ASP A 7 0.98 3.45 3.63
CA ASP A 7 1.69 3.46 2.33
C ASP A 7 0.89 2.74 1.24
N ILE A 8 0.21 1.65 1.63
CA ILE A 8 -0.77 0.95 0.80
C ILE A 8 -2.04 0.75 1.61
N ALA A 9 -3.18 1.19 1.08
CA ALA A 9 -4.48 0.90 1.66
C ALA A 9 -5.33 0.03 0.74
N PHE A 10 -6.25 -0.75 1.30
CA PHE A 10 -7.11 -1.67 0.56
C PHE A 10 -8.51 -1.76 1.17
N ASN A 11 -9.49 -2.09 0.32
CA ASN A 11 -10.91 -2.08 0.67
C ASN A 11 -11.44 -3.40 1.24
N LYS A 12 -10.55 -4.34 1.59
CA LYS A 12 -10.90 -5.69 2.03
C LYS A 12 -10.08 -6.11 3.24
N HIS A 13 -10.73 -6.63 4.29
CA HIS A 13 -10.00 -7.23 5.39
C HIS A 13 -9.20 -8.44 4.92
N LEU A 14 -7.90 -8.46 5.21
CA LEU A 14 -7.01 -9.60 4.92
C LEU A 14 -6.64 -10.28 6.23
N GLN A 15 -6.71 -11.61 6.27
CA GLN A 15 -6.27 -12.36 7.44
C GLN A 15 -4.75 -12.31 7.56
N TYR A 16 -4.24 -12.19 8.80
CA TYR A 16 -2.80 -12.13 9.07
C TYR A 16 -2.02 -13.23 8.36
N GLN A 17 -2.46 -14.47 8.51
CA GLN A 17 -1.74 -15.62 7.98
C GLN A 17 -1.69 -15.60 6.45
N GLU A 18 -2.81 -15.24 5.79
CA GLU A 18 -2.86 -15.15 4.33
C GLU A 18 -1.95 -14.04 3.81
N LEU A 19 -1.95 -12.88 4.47
CA LEU A 19 -1.07 -11.77 4.12
C LEU A 19 0.40 -12.12 4.32
N LYS A 20 0.72 -12.80 5.43
CA LYS A 20 2.07 -13.29 5.72
C LYS A 20 2.56 -14.28 4.66
N ASP A 21 1.74 -15.24 4.30
CA ASP A 21 2.08 -16.26 3.30
C ASP A 21 2.27 -15.60 1.92
N PHE A 22 1.41 -14.65 1.56
CA PHE A 22 1.55 -13.84 0.35
C PHE A 22 2.89 -13.09 0.30
N LEU A 23 3.22 -12.33 1.36
CA LEU A 23 4.46 -11.56 1.43
C LEU A 23 5.69 -12.47 1.36
N THR A 24 5.65 -13.61 2.06
CA THR A 24 6.76 -14.60 2.08
C THR A 24 6.94 -15.22 0.70
N GLY A 25 5.84 -15.55 0.01
CA GLY A 25 5.85 -16.24 -1.27
C GLY A 25 6.06 -15.37 -2.51
N HIS A 26 5.87 -14.05 -2.41
CA HIS A 26 6.00 -13.14 -3.57
C HIS A 26 7.19 -12.18 -3.47
N PHE A 27 7.78 -12.02 -2.28
CA PHE A 27 8.87 -11.08 -2.02
C PHE A 27 10.05 -11.74 -1.27
N PHE A 28 10.53 -12.87 -1.79
CA PHE A 28 11.62 -13.69 -1.22
C PHE A 28 12.95 -12.94 -0.91
N GLY A 29 13.15 -11.72 -1.43
CA GLY A 29 14.36 -10.91 -1.24
C GLY A 29 14.23 -9.77 -0.23
N LEU A 30 13.02 -9.47 0.25
CA LEU A 30 12.82 -8.51 1.33
C LEU A 30 12.97 -9.33 2.62
N ASP A 31 14.10 -9.23 3.32
CA ASP A 31 14.19 -9.75 4.71
C ASP A 31 13.16 -8.98 5.53
N PHE A 32 11.95 -9.53 5.69
CA PHE A 32 10.81 -8.77 6.20
C PHE A 32 10.26 -9.27 7.52
N LEU A 33 9.76 -8.31 8.30
CA LEU A 33 9.01 -8.55 9.52
C LEU A 33 7.58 -8.01 9.33
N LEU A 34 6.60 -8.92 9.34
CA LEU A 34 5.18 -8.55 9.36
C LEU A 34 4.70 -8.41 10.80
N ILE A 35 4.35 -7.19 11.17
CA ILE A 35 3.97 -6.79 12.52
C ILE A 35 2.46 -6.58 12.51
N TYR A 36 1.74 -7.49 13.15
CA TYR A 36 0.28 -7.42 13.20
C TYR A 36 -0.23 -6.56 14.36
N GLU A 37 0.60 -6.35 15.38
CA GLU A 37 0.42 -5.42 16.51
C GLU A 37 1.65 -5.57 17.44
N ASN A 38 2.05 -4.50 18.15
CA ASN A 38 3.16 -4.41 19.13
C ASN A 38 4.56 -4.01 18.64
N VAL A 39 4.66 -2.99 17.77
CA VAL A 39 5.86 -2.15 17.75
C VAL A 39 5.51 -0.79 18.33
N HIS A 40 6.13 -0.46 19.46
CA HIS A 40 5.89 0.78 20.17
C HIS A 40 6.73 1.95 19.62
N SER A 41 7.80 1.66 18.86
CA SER A 41 8.61 2.67 18.17
C SER A 41 9.35 2.11 16.95
N TRP A 42 9.50 2.94 15.93
CA TRP A 42 10.33 2.67 14.75
C TRP A 42 11.83 2.54 15.09
N ASP A 43 12.24 2.97 16.29
CA ASP A 43 13.62 2.96 16.74
C ASP A 43 14.12 1.57 17.20
N ASP A 44 13.22 0.62 17.46
CA ASP A 44 13.57 -0.75 17.89
C ASP A 44 13.94 -1.68 16.72
N LEU A 45 13.85 -1.17 15.50
CA LEU A 45 13.95 -1.93 14.27
C LEU A 45 15.41 -2.10 13.85
N LYS A 46 15.84 -3.33 13.58
CA LYS A 46 17.22 -3.60 13.17
C LYS A 46 17.52 -2.97 11.79
N PRO A 47 18.74 -2.47 11.53
CA PRO A 47 19.10 -1.73 10.31
C PRO A 47 19.03 -2.49 8.97
N GLN A 48 18.52 -3.72 8.94
CA GLN A 48 18.64 -4.64 7.80
C GLN A 48 17.30 -5.22 7.32
N GLN A 49 16.19 -4.99 8.05
CA GLN A 49 14.91 -5.63 7.76
C GLN A 49 13.90 -4.63 7.17
N SER A 50 13.17 -5.06 6.15
CA SER A 50 11.98 -4.36 5.66
C SER A 50 10.81 -4.67 6.58
N ILE A 51 9.98 -3.68 6.90
CA ILE A 51 8.93 -3.86 7.90
C ILE A 51 7.60 -3.52 7.28
N PHE A 52 6.65 -4.42 7.50
CA PHE A 52 5.27 -4.28 7.09
C PHE A 52 4.45 -4.30 8.36
N GLN A 53 3.76 -3.21 8.65
CA GLN A 53 2.83 -3.14 9.77
C GLN A 53 1.42 -3.12 9.22
N TYR A 54 0.64 -4.14 9.57
CA TYR A 54 -0.77 -4.17 9.19
C TYR A 54 -1.55 -3.18 10.05
N MET A 55 -2.36 -2.35 9.41
CA MET A 55 -3.10 -1.27 10.05
C MET A 55 -4.58 -1.36 9.71
N ILE A 56 -5.42 -0.97 10.67
CA ILE A 56 -6.86 -0.76 10.48
C ILE A 56 -7.18 0.65 10.96
N ASN A 57 -7.59 1.52 10.06
CA ASN A 57 -8.10 2.83 10.43
C ASN A 57 -9.54 2.70 10.95
N GLN A 58 -9.69 2.72 12.27
CA GLN A 58 -11.00 2.58 12.93
C GLN A 58 -11.86 3.84 12.84
N GLU A 59 -11.29 4.98 12.44
CA GLU A 59 -12.03 6.22 12.24
C GLU A 59 -12.86 6.19 10.95
N LEU A 60 -12.44 5.37 9.97
CA LEU A 60 -13.13 5.22 8.70
C LEU A 60 -14.28 4.20 8.79
N SER A 61 -15.49 4.64 8.47
CA SER A 61 -16.67 3.77 8.44
C SER A 61 -16.66 2.76 7.28
N GLY A 62 -15.87 3.01 6.23
CA GLY A 62 -15.81 2.17 5.03
C GLY A 62 -14.63 2.51 4.11
N GLY A 63 -14.66 2.00 2.88
CA GLY A 63 -13.63 2.26 1.88
C GLY A 63 -12.29 1.60 2.18
N PHE A 64 -11.21 2.29 1.84
CA PHE A 64 -9.81 1.89 1.98
C PHE A 64 -9.33 2.08 3.43
N LYS A 65 -9.85 1.27 4.36
CA LYS A 65 -9.56 1.40 5.80
C LYS A 65 -8.56 0.39 6.35
N TYR A 66 -8.18 -0.60 5.56
CA TYR A 66 -7.14 -1.55 5.91
C TYR A 66 -5.87 -1.17 5.17
N GLY A 67 -4.69 -1.40 5.73
CA GLY A 67 -3.47 -1.04 5.03
C GLY A 67 -2.21 -1.66 5.58
N LEU A 68 -1.11 -1.31 4.91
CA LEU A 68 0.25 -1.65 5.29
C LEU A 68 1.07 -0.36 5.37
N ASP A 69 1.64 -0.11 6.54
CA ASP A 69 2.76 0.82 6.68
C ASP A 69 4.04 0.05 6.36
N ILE A 70 4.90 0.64 5.53
CA ILE A 70 6.03 -0.05 4.93
C ILE A 70 7.31 0.77 5.14
N ALA A 71 8.25 0.20 5.88
CA ALA A 71 9.62 0.68 5.92
C ALA A 71 10.51 -0.23 5.06
N LEU A 72 11.03 0.30 3.96
CA LEU A 72 11.94 -0.42 3.08
C LEU A 72 13.35 0.15 3.19
N LYS A 73 14.34 -0.75 3.17
CA LYS A 73 15.75 -0.39 2.99
C LYS A 73 16.11 -0.45 1.50
N SER A 74 15.49 0.39 0.70
CA SER A 74 15.72 0.49 -0.75
C SER A 74 15.65 1.94 -1.19
N GLU A 75 16.38 2.31 -2.23
CA GLU A 75 16.20 3.61 -2.90
C GLU A 75 14.99 3.60 -3.85
N GLU A 76 14.51 2.40 -4.22
CA GLU A 76 13.38 2.17 -5.13
C GLU A 76 12.05 1.95 -4.39
N VAL A 77 11.84 2.63 -3.26
CA VAL A 77 10.68 2.44 -2.38
C VAL A 77 9.35 2.50 -3.15
N LEU A 78 9.19 3.51 -4.01
CA LEU A 78 7.94 3.73 -4.74
C LEU A 78 7.62 2.59 -5.72
N LEU A 79 8.62 2.04 -6.41
CA LEU A 79 8.44 0.91 -7.32
C LEU A 79 8.03 -0.35 -6.56
N ILE A 80 8.59 -0.56 -5.37
CA ILE A 80 8.24 -1.70 -4.52
C ILE A 80 6.81 -1.55 -4.00
N ILE A 81 6.43 -0.35 -3.54
CA ILE A 81 5.07 -0.04 -3.07
C ILE A 81 4.05 -0.27 -4.20
N GLU A 82 4.31 0.24 -5.39
CA GLU A 82 3.48 0.07 -6.58
C GLU A 82 3.30 -1.42 -6.94
N LYS A 83 4.40 -2.17 -7.02
CA LYS A 83 4.40 -3.61 -7.31
C LYS A 83 3.62 -4.39 -6.26
N LEU A 84 3.83 -4.06 -4.98
CA LEU A 84 3.14 -4.69 -3.87
C LEU A 84 1.64 -4.41 -3.90
N ALA A 85 1.24 -3.16 -4.14
CA ALA A 85 -0.17 -2.77 -4.26
C ALA A 85 -0.85 -3.54 -5.40
N THR A 86 -0.19 -3.65 -6.56
CA THR A 86 -0.72 -4.39 -7.69
C THR A 86 -0.90 -5.88 -7.38
N ASN A 87 0.13 -6.51 -6.79
CA ASN A 87 0.12 -7.92 -6.45
C ASN A 87 -0.93 -8.24 -5.38
N LEU A 88 -1.10 -7.37 -4.39
CA LEU A 88 -2.16 -7.49 -3.38
C LEU A 88 -3.54 -7.45 -4.04
N SER A 89 -3.79 -6.46 -4.91
CA SER A 89 -5.09 -6.32 -5.58
C SER A 89 -5.46 -7.58 -6.37
N THR A 90 -4.47 -8.14 -7.08
CA THR A 90 -4.64 -9.30 -7.95
C THR A 90 -4.82 -10.57 -7.14
N TYR A 91 -3.93 -10.83 -6.18
CA TYR A 91 -3.91 -12.07 -5.40
C TYR A 91 -5.15 -12.18 -4.51
N PHE A 92 -5.54 -11.09 -3.86
CA PHE A 92 -6.67 -11.09 -2.92
C PHE A 92 -8.02 -10.71 -3.55
N ASN A 93 -8.03 -10.39 -4.86
CA ASN A 93 -9.19 -9.86 -5.57
C ASN A 93 -9.86 -8.71 -4.80
N CYS A 94 -9.07 -7.68 -4.51
CA CYS A 94 -9.49 -6.46 -3.82
C CYS A 94 -9.01 -5.22 -4.59
N SER A 95 -9.44 -4.04 -4.16
CA SER A 95 -8.87 -2.78 -4.66
C SER A 95 -7.80 -2.32 -3.68
N THR A 96 -6.67 -1.83 -4.21
CA THR A 96 -5.58 -1.24 -3.43
C THR A 96 -5.28 0.17 -3.92
N ILE A 97 -4.93 1.07 -3.01
CA ILE A 97 -4.42 2.39 -3.30
C ILE A 97 -3.02 2.56 -2.71
N CYS A 98 -2.17 3.34 -3.36
CA CYS A 98 -0.87 3.72 -2.81
C CYS A 98 -0.38 5.09 -3.32
N ASP A 99 0.45 5.74 -2.51
CA ASP A 99 1.14 7.00 -2.86
C ASP A 99 2.40 6.74 -3.70
N ALA A 100 2.23 5.99 -4.80
CA ALA A 100 3.26 5.75 -5.81
C ALA A 100 2.96 6.49 -7.13
N SER A 101 2.03 7.45 -7.11
CA SER A 101 1.62 8.21 -8.31
C SER A 101 2.79 8.90 -9.00
N ARG A 102 3.83 9.26 -8.25
CA ARG A 102 5.05 9.89 -8.76
C ARG A 102 5.85 9.01 -9.71
N VAL A 103 5.72 7.68 -9.64
CA VAL A 103 6.33 6.78 -10.62
C VAL A 103 5.84 7.12 -12.03
N ILE A 104 4.57 7.52 -12.14
CA ILE A 104 3.90 7.80 -13.41
C ILE A 104 3.92 9.29 -13.73
N LEU A 105 3.57 10.14 -12.76
CA LEU A 105 3.43 11.58 -12.97
C LEU A 105 4.78 12.31 -13.08
N LYS A 106 5.87 11.73 -12.54
CA LYS A 106 7.21 12.35 -12.47
C LYS A 106 7.24 13.72 -11.77
N GLU A 107 6.22 14.02 -10.97
CA GLU A 107 6.12 15.23 -10.16
C GLU A 107 5.76 14.90 -8.71
N ASN A 108 6.05 15.83 -7.80
CA ASN A 108 5.81 15.69 -6.37
C ASN A 108 4.43 16.26 -6.02
N ASN A 109 3.37 15.51 -6.30
CA ASN A 109 2.01 15.86 -5.90
C ASN A 109 1.54 14.91 -4.78
N VAL A 110 0.90 15.46 -3.74
CA VAL A 110 0.46 14.74 -2.54
C VAL A 110 -1.04 14.45 -2.52
N PHE A 111 -1.76 14.87 -3.57
CA PHE A 111 -3.23 14.69 -3.68
C PHE A 111 -3.62 13.57 -4.66
N TYR A 112 -2.62 12.94 -5.28
CA TYR A 112 -2.85 11.92 -6.29
C TYR A 112 -2.23 10.60 -5.85
N SER A 113 -3.03 9.55 -6.00
CA SER A 113 -2.65 8.19 -5.70
C SER A 113 -2.89 7.29 -6.90
N LEU A 114 -2.33 6.08 -6.86
CA LEU A 114 -2.66 5.02 -7.82
C LEU A 114 -3.68 4.09 -7.21
N LEU A 115 -4.71 3.74 -7.97
CA LEU A 115 -5.72 2.73 -7.62
C LEU A 115 -5.59 1.54 -8.55
N PHE A 116 -5.37 0.36 -7.96
CA PHE A 116 -5.39 -0.92 -8.66
C PHE A 116 -6.71 -1.62 -8.36
N GLU A 117 -7.48 -1.89 -9.40
CA GLU A 117 -8.80 -2.51 -9.27
C GLU A 117 -9.10 -3.36 -10.51
N GLN A 118 -9.41 -4.64 -10.29
CA GLN A 118 -9.84 -5.58 -11.34
C GLN A 118 -8.86 -5.63 -12.55
N GLY A 119 -7.56 -5.63 -12.26
CA GLY A 119 -6.51 -5.66 -13.29
C GLY A 119 -6.30 -4.34 -14.04
N LYS A 120 -6.96 -3.26 -13.61
CA LYS A 120 -6.80 -1.91 -14.16
C LYS A 120 -6.09 -1.01 -13.16
N VAL A 121 -5.46 0.03 -13.68
CA VAL A 121 -4.79 1.07 -12.89
C VAL A 121 -5.42 2.41 -13.19
N TYR A 122 -5.74 3.17 -12.16
CA TYR A 122 -6.30 4.51 -12.28
C TYR A 122 -5.44 5.51 -11.52
N LEU A 123 -5.32 6.71 -12.07
CA LEU A 123 -4.94 7.88 -11.28
C LEU A 123 -6.19 8.35 -10.52
N VAL A 124 -6.06 8.56 -9.22
CA VAL A 124 -7.17 8.99 -8.36
C VAL A 124 -6.80 10.23 -7.55
N ASP A 125 -7.81 11.04 -7.25
CA ASP A 125 -7.75 12.11 -6.25
C ASP A 125 -8.09 11.51 -4.88
N ASP A 126 -7.20 11.71 -3.90
CA ASP A 126 -7.33 11.23 -2.53
C ASP A 126 -7.70 12.31 -1.50
N TYR A 127 -8.16 13.48 -1.94
CA TYR A 127 -8.53 14.61 -1.08
C TYR A 127 -9.48 14.23 0.07
N SER A 128 -10.43 13.31 -0.17
CA SER A 128 -11.42 12.86 0.83
C SER A 128 -11.05 11.54 1.52
N TYR A 129 -9.86 11.00 1.25
CA TYR A 129 -9.44 9.71 1.77
C TYR A 129 -9.37 9.69 3.29
N GLU A 130 -8.71 10.68 3.90
CA GLU A 130 -8.53 10.76 5.35
C GLU A 130 -9.86 10.84 6.13
N GLU A 131 -10.90 11.38 5.50
CA GLU A 131 -12.22 11.54 6.14
C GLU A 131 -13.15 10.33 5.92
N THR A 132 -13.07 9.70 4.74
CA THR A 132 -14.10 8.75 4.29
C THR A 132 -13.56 7.41 3.80
N GLY A 133 -12.25 7.31 3.59
CA GLY A 133 -11.61 6.17 2.93
C GLY A 133 -11.99 6.03 1.47
N GLN A 134 -12.54 7.07 0.83
CA GLN A 134 -12.92 7.07 -0.58
C GLN A 134 -11.92 7.87 -1.41
N VAL A 135 -11.81 7.50 -2.69
CA VAL A 135 -11.00 8.21 -3.68
C VAL A 135 -11.84 8.43 -4.94
N THR A 136 -11.52 9.47 -5.71
CA THR A 136 -12.22 9.77 -6.97
C THR A 136 -11.35 9.38 -8.15
N LYS A 137 -11.86 8.49 -9.02
CA LYS A 137 -11.16 8.11 -10.26
C LYS A 137 -11.10 9.30 -11.22
N ILE A 138 -9.89 9.66 -11.65
CA ILE A 138 -9.66 10.72 -12.63
C ILE A 138 -9.57 10.10 -14.03
N ILE A 139 -8.65 9.14 -14.21
CA ILE A 139 -8.37 8.54 -15.52
C ILE A 139 -7.85 7.10 -15.34
N GLU A 140 -8.28 6.20 -16.23
CA GLU A 140 -7.67 4.88 -16.41
C GLU A 140 -6.34 5.04 -17.14
N LEU A 141 -5.27 4.51 -16.55
CA LEU A 141 -3.94 4.59 -17.12
C LEU A 141 -3.71 3.42 -18.07
N ALA A 142 -3.11 3.69 -19.23
CA ALA A 142 -2.53 2.67 -20.07
C ALA A 142 -1.28 2.13 -19.37
N TYR A 143 -1.48 1.11 -18.53
CA TYR A 143 -0.46 0.61 -17.62
C TYR A 143 -0.01 -0.78 -18.09
N ASP A 144 1.18 -0.84 -18.66
CA ASP A 144 1.88 -2.10 -18.87
C ASP A 144 2.60 -2.45 -17.56
N TYR A 145 2.19 -3.56 -16.93
CA TYR A 145 2.80 -4.00 -15.67
C TYR A 145 4.33 -4.06 -15.83
N PRO A 146 5.11 -3.37 -14.98
CA PRO A 146 6.55 -3.30 -15.13
C PRO A 146 7.13 -4.72 -15.08
N GLN A 147 7.62 -5.19 -16.22
CA GLN A 147 8.36 -6.45 -16.27
C GLN A 147 9.69 -6.23 -15.56
N SER A 148 9.94 -7.04 -14.53
CA SER A 148 11.19 -7.13 -13.79
C SER A 148 12.38 -7.40 -14.72
#